data_AF-A0A392MFP0-F1
#
_entry.id   AF-A0A392MFP0-F1
#
_cell.length_a   1.000
_cell.length_b   1.000
_cell.length_c   1.000
_cell.angle_alpha   90.00
_cell.angle_beta   90.00
_cell.angle_gamma   90.00
#
_symmetry.space_group_name_H-M   'P 1'
#
loop_
_entity.id
_entity.type
_entity.pdbx_description
1 polymer ?
#
loop_
_entity_poly.entity_id
_entity_poly.type
_entity_poly.pdbx_seq_one_letter_code
_entity_poly.pdbx_strand_id
1 'polypeptide(L)'
;DNQEKPAVPFVQLNVIRLFAELSVAVNKSELVDVILPLFIESLEEGDASTPSLLRLRLLDAVSRMASLGFEKSYRETVVLMTRSYLNKLSSVGSAESKTEETEATTERVETLPAGFLLIATGLTTDRLRSDFRHRLLSLCSDVGLAAESKSGRSGADFLGPLLPAVAAVCSDFDPTANVEPSVLKLFRNLWFYVALFGLAPPIQKTQATTKSVSTTLNSNGSTGAIALQAVNGPYMWNTEWSSAVNRIAQGTPPL
;
A
#
# COMPACT_ATOMS: atom_id res chain seq x y z
N ASP A 1 -12.24 30.29 -25.99
CA ASP A 1 -13.08 29.30 -25.28
C ASP A 1 -12.31 28.59 -24.19
N ASN A 2 -12.35 29.17 -22.98
CA ASN A 2 -11.96 28.48 -21.75
C ASN A 2 -13.18 27.66 -21.31
N GLN A 3 -13.22 26.38 -21.65
CA GLN A 3 -14.17 25.47 -21.01
C GLN A 3 -13.60 25.10 -19.63
N GLU A 4 -14.11 25.76 -18.58
CA GLU A 4 -13.98 25.27 -17.22
C GLU A 4 -14.57 23.85 -17.16
N LYS A 5 -13.76 22.85 -16.76
CA LYS A 5 -14.23 21.48 -16.52
C LYS A 5 -15.46 21.58 -15.60
N PRO A 6 -16.64 21.05 -15.99
CA PRO A 6 -17.81 21.10 -15.12
C PRO A 6 -17.50 20.36 -13.83
N ALA A 7 -17.66 21.04 -12.69
CA ALA A 7 -17.47 20.44 -11.38
C ALA A 7 -18.40 19.22 -11.24
N VAL A 8 -17.85 18.09 -10.81
CA VAL A 8 -18.63 16.86 -10.59
C VAL A 8 -19.77 17.18 -9.62
N PRO A 9 -21.04 16.93 -9.97
CA PRO A 9 -22.15 17.27 -9.10
C PRO A 9 -22.04 16.54 -7.76
N PHE A 10 -22.11 17.26 -6.64
CA PHE A 10 -22.09 16.67 -5.29
C PHE A 10 -23.12 15.55 -5.10
N VAL A 11 -24.25 15.63 -5.83
CA VAL A 11 -25.27 14.59 -5.87
C VAL A 11 -24.71 13.25 -6.35
N GLN A 12 -23.89 13.24 -7.40
CA GLN A 12 -23.28 12.02 -7.93
C GLN A 12 -22.36 11.36 -6.90
N LEU A 13 -21.52 12.16 -6.22
CA LEU A 13 -20.62 11.65 -5.18
C LEU A 13 -21.38 11.04 -3.99
N ASN A 14 -22.51 11.67 -3.61
CA ASN A 14 -23.37 11.16 -2.55
C ASN A 14 -24.08 9.87 -2.95
N VAL A 15 -24.52 9.75 -4.20
CA VAL A 15 -25.16 8.53 -4.72
C VAL A 15 -24.16 7.36 -4.76
N ILE A 16 -22.91 7.60 -5.21
CA ILE A 16 -21.85 6.59 -5.19
C ILE A 16 -21.63 6.08 -3.76
N ARG A 17 -21.51 6.99 -2.80
CA ARG A 17 -21.37 6.64 -1.38
C ARG A 17 -22.57 5.84 -0.87
N LEU A 18 -23.78 6.29 -1.18
CA LEU A 18 -25.02 5.61 -0.77
C LEU A 18 -25.07 4.18 -1.31
N PHE A 19 -24.69 3.95 -2.57
CA PHE A 19 -24.66 2.61 -3.16
C PHE A 19 -23.60 1.71 -2.51
N ALA A 20 -22.44 2.24 -2.14
CA ALA A 20 -21.44 1.49 -1.40
C ALA A 20 -21.95 1.11 0.00
N GLU A 21 -22.53 2.06 0.74
CA GLU A 21 -23.10 1.83 2.07
C GLU A 21 -24.28 0.84 2.01
N LEU A 22 -25.15 0.95 1.01
CA LEU A 22 -26.25 0.02 0.79
C LEU A 22 -25.73 -1.39 0.46
N SER A 23 -24.69 -1.51 -0.37
CA SER A 23 -24.09 -2.81 -0.71
C SER A 23 -23.56 -3.51 0.53
N VAL A 24 -22.90 -2.76 1.42
CA VAL A 24 -22.41 -3.28 2.70
C VAL A 24 -23.56 -3.65 3.64
N ALA A 25 -24.60 -2.81 3.74
CA ALA A 25 -25.74 -3.05 4.61
C ALA A 25 -26.59 -4.25 4.17
N VAL A 26 -26.79 -4.41 2.86
CA VAL A 26 -27.57 -5.52 2.29
C VAL A 26 -26.75 -6.81 2.26
N ASN A 27 -25.45 -6.71 1.99
CA ASN A 27 -24.51 -7.83 1.95
C ASN A 27 -24.99 -9.00 1.06
N LYS A 28 -25.37 -8.68 -0.18
CA LYS A 28 -25.84 -9.63 -1.19
C LYS A 28 -25.05 -9.46 -2.48
N SER A 29 -24.56 -10.57 -3.05
CA SER A 29 -23.76 -10.55 -4.27
C SER A 29 -24.55 -9.98 -5.44
N GLU A 30 -25.85 -10.23 -5.50
CA GLU A 30 -26.72 -9.78 -6.58
C GLU A 30 -26.74 -8.24 -6.71
N LEU A 31 -26.70 -7.52 -5.59
CA LEU A 31 -26.65 -6.06 -5.61
C LEU A 31 -25.28 -5.56 -6.06
N VAL A 32 -24.21 -6.20 -5.57
CA VAL A 32 -22.83 -5.86 -5.93
C VAL A 32 -22.57 -6.12 -7.40
N ASP A 33 -23.06 -7.24 -7.94
CA ASP A 33 -22.90 -7.64 -9.33
C ASP A 33 -23.57 -6.69 -10.33
N VAL A 34 -24.59 -5.94 -9.88
CA VAL A 34 -25.25 -4.90 -10.69
C VAL A 34 -24.50 -3.57 -10.63
N ILE A 35 -24.05 -3.17 -9.45
CA ILE A 35 -23.49 -1.83 -9.23
C ILE A 35 -22.00 -1.76 -9.61
N LEU A 36 -21.22 -2.76 -9.23
CA LEU A 36 -19.77 -2.72 -9.33
C LEU A 36 -19.26 -2.56 -10.76
N PRO A 37 -19.82 -3.26 -11.79
CA PRO A 37 -19.33 -3.10 -13.16
C PRO A 37 -19.42 -1.65 -13.64
N LEU A 38 -20.47 -0.91 -13.27
CA LEU A 38 -20.65 0.49 -13.63
C LEU A 38 -19.57 1.39 -13.01
N PHE A 39 -19.16 1.09 -11.78
CA PHE A 39 -18.10 1.83 -11.09
C PHE A 39 -16.72 1.49 -11.68
N ILE A 40 -16.47 0.23 -12.02
CA ILE A 40 -15.23 -0.22 -12.66
C ILE A 40 -15.09 0.42 -14.05
N GLU A 41 -16.14 0.37 -14.87
CA GLU A 41 -16.15 1.00 -16.20
C GLU A 41 -15.83 2.51 -16.12
N SER A 42 -16.43 3.21 -15.15
CA SER A 42 -16.14 4.63 -14.91
C SER A 42 -14.68 4.89 -14.52
N LEU A 43 -14.06 3.99 -13.75
CA LEU A 43 -12.67 4.05 -13.31
C LEU A 43 -11.65 3.68 -14.40
N GLU A 44 -12.03 2.85 -15.37
CA GLU A 44 -11.15 2.40 -16.45
C GLU A 44 -11.26 3.27 -17.70
N GLU A 45 -12.48 3.52 -18.17
CA GLU A 45 -12.77 4.08 -19.50
C GLU A 45 -13.61 5.36 -19.45
N GLY A 46 -14.20 5.69 -18.29
CA GLY A 46 -15.10 6.82 -18.14
C GLY A 46 -14.48 8.09 -17.54
N ASP A 47 -15.37 8.94 -17.00
CA ASP A 47 -15.05 10.26 -16.43
C ASP A 47 -14.09 10.21 -15.22
N ALA A 48 -13.95 9.04 -14.60
CA ALA A 48 -13.08 8.81 -13.45
C ALA A 48 -11.77 8.12 -13.82
N SER A 49 -11.43 8.04 -15.11
CA SER A 49 -10.16 7.47 -15.61
C SER A 49 -8.91 8.28 -15.19
N THR A 50 -9.08 9.59 -14.96
CA THR A 50 -8.01 10.50 -14.51
C THR A 50 -8.17 10.87 -13.03
N PRO A 51 -7.09 11.31 -12.35
CA PRO A 51 -7.17 11.83 -10.99
C PRO A 51 -8.30 12.85 -10.86
N SER A 52 -9.25 12.58 -9.97
CA SER A 52 -10.43 13.41 -9.71
C SER A 52 -11.06 12.99 -8.39
N LEU A 53 -11.79 13.91 -7.73
CA LEU A 53 -12.60 13.57 -6.57
C LEU A 53 -13.59 12.42 -6.85
N LEU A 54 -14.12 12.35 -8.07
CA LEU A 54 -14.97 11.25 -8.52
C LEU A 54 -14.23 9.91 -8.47
N ARG A 55 -13.00 9.87 -9.02
CA ARG A 55 -12.13 8.69 -8.96
C ARG A 55 -11.84 8.27 -7.52
N LEU A 56 -11.52 9.21 -6.64
CA LEU A 56 -11.28 8.90 -5.23
C LEU A 56 -12.52 8.27 -4.56
N ARG A 57 -13.71 8.79 -4.85
CA ARG A 57 -14.97 8.26 -4.32
C ARG A 57 -15.31 6.87 -4.87
N LEU A 58 -15.09 6.65 -6.15
CA LEU A 58 -15.31 5.35 -6.77
C LEU A 58 -14.33 4.31 -6.23
N LEU A 59 -13.04 4.65 -6.07
CA LEU A 59 -12.05 3.75 -5.47
C LEU A 59 -12.41 3.33 -4.03
N ASP A 60 -12.87 4.27 -3.19
CA ASP A 60 -13.38 3.96 -1.85
C ASP A 60 -14.63 3.04 -1.93
N ALA A 61 -15.58 3.34 -2.83
CA ALA A 61 -16.80 2.56 -3.01
C ALA A 61 -16.50 1.11 -3.44
N VAL A 62 -15.70 0.90 -4.48
CA VAL A 62 -15.37 -0.44 -4.97
C VAL A 62 -14.57 -1.23 -3.92
N SER A 63 -13.70 -0.56 -3.15
CA SER A 63 -12.97 -1.22 -2.05
C SER A 63 -13.93 -1.76 -0.98
N ARG A 64 -14.95 -0.97 -0.60
CA ARG A 64 -16.00 -1.39 0.35
C ARG A 64 -16.83 -2.57 -0.16
N MET A 65 -17.11 -2.59 -1.45
CA MET A 65 -17.85 -3.70 -2.06
C MET A 65 -16.97 -4.96 -2.15
N ALA A 66 -15.69 -4.82 -2.48
CA ALA A 66 -14.73 -5.92 -2.55
C ALA A 66 -14.44 -6.54 -1.18
N SER A 67 -14.47 -5.74 -0.09
CA SER A 67 -14.26 -6.25 1.26
C SER A 67 -15.36 -7.19 1.75
N LEU A 68 -16.50 -7.26 1.06
CA LEU A 68 -17.56 -8.25 1.35
C LEU A 68 -17.15 -9.68 0.97
N GLY A 69 -16.12 -9.84 0.12
CA GLY A 69 -15.56 -11.16 -0.21
C GLY A 69 -16.40 -11.98 -1.18
N PHE A 70 -17.21 -11.36 -2.05
CA PHE A 70 -17.78 -12.08 -3.19
C PHE A 70 -16.70 -12.26 -4.26
N GLU A 71 -16.44 -13.51 -4.69
CA GLU A 71 -15.21 -13.85 -5.43
C GLU A 71 -15.01 -13.02 -6.71
N LYS A 72 -16.08 -12.78 -7.47
CA LYS A 72 -16.05 -12.00 -8.70
C LYS A 72 -15.70 -10.54 -8.44
N SER A 73 -16.47 -9.87 -7.59
CA SER A 73 -16.29 -8.45 -7.28
C SER A 73 -14.95 -8.15 -6.64
N TYR A 74 -14.52 -9.01 -5.72
CA TYR A 74 -13.21 -8.96 -5.09
C TYR A 74 -12.11 -9.01 -6.15
N ARG A 75 -12.15 -10.00 -7.05
CA ARG A 75 -11.07 -10.21 -8.03
C ARG A 75 -10.97 -9.05 -9.02
N GLU A 76 -12.10 -8.59 -9.56
CA GLU A 76 -12.14 -7.46 -10.50
C GLU A 76 -11.57 -6.19 -9.84
N THR A 77 -12.01 -5.89 -8.61
CA THR A 77 -11.57 -4.71 -7.86
C THR A 77 -10.07 -4.76 -7.56
N VAL A 78 -9.56 -5.91 -7.07
CA VAL A 78 -8.14 -6.05 -6.73
C VAL A 78 -7.27 -5.88 -7.98
N VAL A 79 -7.66 -6.46 -9.12
CA VAL A 79 -6.93 -6.29 -10.39
C VAL A 79 -6.90 -4.82 -10.81
N LEU A 80 -8.04 -4.13 -10.75
CA LEU A 80 -8.13 -2.71 -11.07
C LEU A 80 -7.24 -1.86 -10.15
N MET A 81 -7.29 -2.09 -8.84
CA MET A 81 -6.52 -1.34 -7.85
C MET A 81 -5.02 -1.59 -8.00
N THR A 82 -4.60 -2.83 -8.19
CA THR A 82 -3.19 -3.20 -8.45
C THR A 82 -2.66 -2.45 -9.67
N ARG A 83 -3.40 -2.49 -10.80
CA ARG A 83 -2.99 -1.78 -12.01
C ARG A 83 -2.97 -0.27 -11.81
N SER A 84 -3.97 0.29 -11.12
CA SER A 84 -3.99 1.72 -10.78
C SER A 84 -2.76 2.12 -9.97
N TYR A 85 -2.42 1.33 -8.94
CA TYR A 85 -1.27 1.59 -8.08
C TYR A 85 0.05 1.59 -8.88
N LEU A 86 0.26 0.57 -9.71
CA LEU A 86 1.46 0.45 -10.56
C LEU A 86 1.55 1.56 -11.61
N ASN A 87 0.42 1.97 -12.20
CA ASN A 87 0.38 3.08 -13.14
C ASN A 87 0.87 4.39 -12.49
N LYS A 88 0.51 4.66 -11.22
CA LYS A 88 1.01 5.84 -10.50
C LYS A 88 2.52 5.79 -10.25
N LEU A 89 3.12 4.61 -10.06
CA LEU A 89 4.58 4.48 -9.97
C LEU A 89 5.26 4.92 -11.26
N SER A 90 4.62 4.62 -12.40
CA SER A 90 5.15 4.97 -13.72
C SER A 90 5.12 6.48 -14.00
N SER A 91 4.12 7.20 -13.48
CA SER A 91 3.89 8.63 -13.76
C SER A 91 4.65 9.60 -12.84
N VAL A 92 5.22 9.15 -11.72
CA VAL A 92 5.99 10.02 -10.82
C VAL A 92 7.23 10.57 -11.55
N GLY A 93 7.22 11.89 -11.80
CA GLY A 93 8.21 12.63 -12.57
C GLY A 93 7.65 13.42 -13.77
N SER A 94 6.39 13.17 -14.16
CA SER A 94 5.66 13.99 -15.13
C SER A 94 5.12 15.25 -14.44
N ALA A 95 5.48 16.43 -14.93
CA ALA A 95 4.99 17.70 -14.41
C ALA A 95 3.54 17.91 -14.88
N GLU A 96 2.58 17.51 -14.05
CA GLU A 96 1.15 17.72 -14.29
C GLU A 96 0.58 18.76 -13.32
N SER A 97 -0.58 19.32 -13.63
CA SER A 97 -1.06 20.58 -13.05
C SER A 97 -1.29 20.54 -11.52
N LYS A 98 -1.12 21.67 -10.82
CA LYS A 98 -1.19 21.79 -9.34
C LYS A 98 -2.43 21.16 -8.67
N THR A 99 -3.58 21.12 -9.35
CA THR A 99 -4.81 20.51 -8.81
C THR A 99 -4.83 19.00 -9.02
N GLU A 100 -4.44 18.53 -10.21
CA GLU A 100 -4.31 17.10 -10.52
C GLU A 100 -3.21 16.44 -9.67
N GLU A 101 -2.15 17.18 -9.34
CA GLU A 101 -1.09 16.73 -8.42
C GLU A 101 -1.65 16.37 -7.03
N THR A 102 -2.61 17.13 -6.52
CA THR A 102 -3.17 16.91 -5.17
C THR A 102 -4.02 15.64 -5.15
N GLU A 103 -4.97 15.51 -6.08
CA GLU A 103 -5.85 14.33 -6.13
C GLU A 103 -5.09 13.06 -6.53
N ALA A 104 -4.10 13.15 -7.42
CA ALA A 104 -3.22 12.02 -7.75
C ALA A 104 -2.37 11.60 -6.55
N THR A 105 -1.91 12.56 -5.74
CA THR A 105 -1.16 12.27 -4.51
C THR A 105 -2.07 11.61 -3.47
N THR A 106 -3.28 12.15 -3.24
CA THR A 106 -4.27 11.55 -2.34
C THR A 106 -4.66 10.14 -2.80
N GLU A 107 -4.89 9.93 -4.10
CA GLU A 107 -5.20 8.61 -4.67
C GLU A 107 -4.12 7.58 -4.29
N ARG A 108 -2.85 7.97 -4.46
CA ARG A 108 -1.69 7.12 -4.28
C ARG A 108 -1.34 6.86 -2.82
N VAL A 109 -1.32 7.90 -1.99
CA VAL A 109 -0.82 7.84 -0.61
C VAL A 109 -1.91 7.39 0.35
N GLU A 110 -3.17 7.72 0.06
CA GLU A 110 -4.28 7.51 0.99
C GLU A 110 -5.30 6.53 0.42
N THR A 111 -5.96 6.86 -0.70
CA THR A 111 -7.16 6.14 -1.15
C THR A 111 -6.88 4.68 -1.56
N LEU A 112 -5.89 4.44 -2.42
CA LEU A 112 -5.54 3.07 -2.84
C LEU A 112 -5.01 2.23 -1.66
N PRO A 113 -4.05 2.72 -0.85
CA PRO A 113 -3.60 2.01 0.35
C PRO A 113 -4.73 1.71 1.35
N ALA A 114 -5.60 2.68 1.62
CA ALA A 114 -6.75 2.50 2.50
C ALA A 114 -7.72 1.45 1.95
N GLY A 115 -7.95 1.43 0.63
CA GLY A 115 -8.79 0.43 -0.01
C GLY A 115 -8.20 -0.99 0.08
N PHE A 116 -6.88 -1.16 -0.13
CA PHE A 116 -6.21 -2.45 0.08
C PHE A 116 -6.32 -2.91 1.55
N LEU A 117 -6.15 -2.00 2.51
CA LEU A 117 -6.30 -2.31 3.93
C LEU A 117 -7.75 -2.70 4.27
N LEU A 118 -8.73 -1.99 3.70
CA LEU A 118 -10.14 -2.26 3.91
C LEU A 118 -10.53 -3.65 3.36
N ILE A 119 -10.00 -4.04 2.19
CA ILE A 119 -10.15 -5.41 1.68
C ILE A 119 -9.45 -6.41 2.61
N ALA A 120 -8.20 -6.17 3.00
CA ALA A 120 -7.42 -7.06 3.87
C ALA A 120 -8.13 -7.40 5.20
N THR A 121 -8.81 -6.40 5.75
CA THR A 121 -9.52 -6.48 7.03
C THR A 121 -10.94 -7.03 6.90
N GLY A 122 -11.61 -6.83 5.76
CA GLY A 122 -12.96 -7.32 5.54
C GLY A 122 -13.06 -8.77 5.07
N LEU A 123 -12.03 -9.31 4.39
CA LEU A 123 -12.02 -10.69 3.94
C LEU A 123 -11.99 -11.68 5.13
N THR A 124 -13.02 -12.52 5.22
CA THR A 124 -13.21 -13.49 6.30
C THR A 124 -12.88 -14.94 5.91
N THR A 125 -12.91 -15.28 4.62
CA THR A 125 -12.68 -16.66 4.17
C THR A 125 -11.20 -16.95 3.93
N ASP A 126 -10.69 -18.06 4.48
CA ASP A 126 -9.27 -18.43 4.36
C ASP A 126 -8.78 -18.48 2.92
N ARG A 127 -9.63 -18.96 1.99
CA ARG A 127 -9.34 -19.01 0.56
C ARG A 127 -9.05 -17.61 -0.02
N LEU A 128 -9.93 -16.64 0.23
CA LEU A 128 -9.75 -15.29 -0.30
C LEU A 128 -8.64 -14.55 0.43
N ARG A 129 -8.48 -14.77 1.73
CA ARG A 129 -7.37 -14.20 2.50
C ARG A 129 -6.03 -14.69 1.97
N SER A 130 -5.90 -15.99 1.66
CA SER A 130 -4.69 -16.56 1.06
C SER A 130 -4.43 -16.02 -0.35
N ASP A 131 -5.45 -15.95 -1.22
CA ASP A 131 -5.31 -15.35 -2.56
C ASP A 131 -4.91 -13.87 -2.47
N PHE A 132 -5.56 -13.09 -1.60
CA PHE A 132 -5.25 -11.67 -1.43
C PHE A 132 -3.85 -11.45 -0.87
N ARG A 133 -3.41 -12.27 0.10
CA ARG A 133 -2.04 -12.25 0.62
C ARG A 133 -1.03 -12.46 -0.51
N HIS A 134 -1.24 -13.47 -1.35
CA HIS A 134 -0.36 -13.73 -2.47
C HIS A 134 -0.30 -12.55 -3.44
N ARG A 135 -1.45 -12.01 -3.85
CA ARG A 135 -1.54 -10.85 -4.74
C ARG A 135 -0.87 -9.61 -4.16
N LEU A 136 -1.10 -9.33 -2.89
CA LEU A 136 -0.57 -8.15 -2.22
C LEU A 136 0.94 -8.25 -2.02
N LEU A 137 1.47 -9.42 -1.64
CA LEU A 137 2.92 -9.65 -1.57
C LEU A 137 3.59 -9.58 -2.96
N SER A 138 2.91 -10.07 -4.00
CA SER A 138 3.37 -9.91 -5.39
C SER A 138 3.43 -8.43 -5.77
N LEU A 139 2.36 -7.67 -5.49
CA LEU A 139 2.34 -6.23 -5.73
C LEU A 139 3.48 -5.52 -4.99
N CYS A 140 3.76 -5.87 -3.73
CA CYS A 140 4.91 -5.33 -3.00
C CYS A 140 6.26 -5.62 -3.68
N SER A 141 6.40 -6.80 -4.30
CA SER A 141 7.60 -7.14 -5.07
C SER A 141 7.72 -6.27 -6.33
N ASP A 142 6.63 -6.08 -7.07
CA ASP A 142 6.59 -5.26 -8.28
C ASP A 142 6.86 -3.77 -7.96
N VAL A 143 6.24 -3.27 -6.88
CA VAL A 143 6.45 -1.91 -6.36
C VAL A 143 7.90 -1.71 -5.94
N GLY A 144 8.46 -2.67 -5.20
CA GLY A 144 9.84 -2.60 -4.73
C GLY A 144 10.84 -2.56 -5.89
N LEU A 145 10.66 -3.42 -6.88
CA LEU A 145 11.49 -3.46 -8.08
C LEU A 145 11.38 -2.15 -8.88
N ALA A 146 10.16 -1.67 -9.10
CA ALA A 146 9.92 -0.43 -9.82
C ALA A 146 10.54 0.78 -9.11
N ALA A 147 10.41 0.86 -7.78
CA ALA A 147 10.97 1.97 -7.00
C ALA A 147 12.50 1.93 -6.92
N GLU A 148 13.11 0.74 -6.83
CA GLU A 148 14.57 0.58 -6.90
C GLU A 148 15.12 1.16 -8.21
N SER A 149 14.45 0.90 -9.33
CA SER A 149 14.83 1.43 -10.65
C SER A 149 14.74 2.97 -10.74
N LYS A 150 13.92 3.60 -9.89
CA LYS A 150 13.64 5.05 -9.88
C LYS A 150 14.15 5.69 -8.59
N SER A 151 15.47 5.76 -8.43
CA SER A 151 16.18 6.37 -7.29
C SER A 151 15.61 5.96 -5.92
N GLY A 152 16.25 5.00 -5.23
CA GLY A 152 15.72 4.30 -4.03
C GLY A 152 15.14 5.14 -2.87
N ARG A 153 15.22 6.48 -2.88
CA ARG A 153 14.44 7.37 -2.02
C ARG A 153 12.92 7.27 -2.23
N SER A 154 12.45 6.92 -3.42
CA SER A 154 11.02 6.82 -3.72
C SER A 154 10.34 5.56 -3.17
N GLY A 155 11.12 4.53 -2.83
CA GLY A 155 10.59 3.23 -2.41
C GLY A 155 9.83 3.25 -1.09
N ALA A 156 10.25 4.07 -0.13
CA ALA A 156 9.50 4.24 1.12
C ALA A 156 8.12 4.87 0.89
N ASP A 157 8.03 5.83 -0.03
CA ASP A 157 6.78 6.56 -0.35
C ASP A 157 5.75 5.69 -1.07
N PHE A 158 6.17 4.57 -1.69
CA PHE A 158 5.29 3.65 -2.39
C PHE A 158 5.08 2.33 -1.64
N LEU A 159 6.13 1.71 -1.11
CA LEU A 159 5.98 0.45 -0.39
C LEU A 159 5.38 0.68 1.01
N GLY A 160 5.78 1.75 1.70
CA GLY A 160 5.34 2.06 3.05
C GLY A 160 3.82 2.05 3.24
N PRO A 161 3.05 2.78 2.41
CA PRO A 161 1.59 2.80 2.50
C PRO A 161 0.90 1.43 2.36
N LEU A 162 1.51 0.45 1.70
CA LEU A 162 0.92 -0.89 1.52
C LEU A 162 1.11 -1.79 2.75
N LEU A 163 2.09 -1.50 3.62
CA LEU A 163 2.45 -2.37 4.74
C LEU A 163 1.30 -2.64 5.72
N PRO A 164 0.43 -1.67 6.09
CA PRO A 164 -0.73 -1.96 6.94
C PRO A 164 -1.65 -3.03 6.36
N ALA A 165 -1.90 -3.01 5.04
CA ALA A 165 -2.72 -4.02 4.38
C ALA A 165 -2.05 -5.40 4.40
N VAL A 166 -0.73 -5.45 4.19
CA VAL A 166 0.07 -6.69 4.31
C VAL A 166 0.00 -7.24 5.74
N ALA A 167 0.18 -6.38 6.74
CA ALA A 167 0.07 -6.77 8.14
C ALA A 167 -1.32 -7.36 8.47
N ALA A 168 -2.39 -6.75 7.95
CA ALA A 168 -3.75 -7.22 8.17
C ALA A 168 -4.03 -8.59 7.54
N VAL A 169 -3.59 -8.81 6.29
CA VAL A 169 -3.82 -10.09 5.58
C VAL A 169 -2.89 -11.22 6.06
N CYS A 170 -1.79 -10.89 6.75
CA CYS A 170 -0.88 -11.87 7.37
C CYS A 170 -1.19 -12.16 8.84
N SER A 171 -2.17 -11.48 9.45
CA SER A 171 -2.45 -11.59 10.90
C SER A 171 -2.90 -12.98 11.37
N ASP A 172 -3.49 -13.76 10.47
CA ASP A 172 -4.00 -15.12 10.67
C ASP A 172 -3.08 -16.20 10.09
N PHE A 173 -1.94 -15.80 9.52
CA PHE A 173 -1.04 -16.74 8.87
C PHE A 173 -0.15 -17.43 9.90
N ASP A 174 -0.14 -18.77 9.89
CA ASP A 174 0.75 -19.55 10.74
C ASP A 174 2.16 -19.65 10.11
N PRO A 175 3.18 -18.99 10.70
CA PRO A 175 4.54 -19.02 10.16
C PRO A 175 5.24 -20.36 10.41
N THR A 176 4.68 -21.25 11.23
CA THR A 176 5.25 -22.56 11.59
C THR A 176 4.73 -23.71 10.74
N ALA A 177 3.66 -23.47 9.98
CA ALA A 177 3.11 -24.43 9.04
C ALA A 177 4.07 -24.70 7.87
N ASN A 178 3.84 -25.80 7.13
CA ASN A 178 4.58 -26.08 5.91
C ASN A 178 4.15 -25.09 4.81
N VAL A 179 4.89 -23.99 4.66
CA VAL A 179 4.59 -22.92 3.71
C VAL A 179 5.14 -23.25 2.32
N GLU A 180 4.35 -22.99 1.29
CA GLU A 180 4.74 -23.20 -0.10
C GLU A 180 6.00 -22.35 -0.46
N PRO A 181 6.99 -22.91 -1.18
CA PRO A 181 8.20 -22.17 -1.57
C PRO A 181 7.94 -20.86 -2.33
N SER A 182 6.85 -20.79 -3.10
CA SER A 182 6.46 -19.58 -3.83
C SER A 182 6.11 -18.42 -2.87
N VAL A 183 5.43 -18.72 -1.77
CA VAL A 183 5.05 -17.75 -0.73
C VAL A 183 6.28 -17.33 0.09
N LEU A 184 7.18 -18.27 0.42
CA LEU A 184 8.46 -17.95 1.08
C LEU A 184 9.30 -16.96 0.26
N LYS A 185 9.34 -17.15 -1.07
CA LYS A 185 10.02 -16.22 -1.99
C LYS A 185 9.41 -14.82 -1.91
N LEU A 186 8.08 -14.71 -1.87
CA LEU A 186 7.39 -13.42 -1.75
C LEU A 186 7.68 -12.71 -0.43
N PHE A 187 7.70 -13.43 0.70
CA PHE A 187 8.12 -12.87 1.99
C PHE A 187 9.57 -12.41 1.96
N ARG A 188 10.47 -13.19 1.36
CA ARG A 188 11.88 -12.79 1.19
C ARG A 188 12.02 -11.52 0.37
N ASN A 189 11.28 -11.38 -0.71
CA ASN A 189 11.25 -10.16 -1.52
C ASN A 189 10.73 -8.96 -0.69
N LEU A 190 9.64 -9.14 0.05
CA LEU A 190 9.09 -8.10 0.92
C LEU A 190 10.15 -7.62 1.92
N TRP A 191 10.80 -8.54 2.64
CA TRP A 191 11.82 -8.19 3.63
C TRP A 191 13.06 -7.54 3.02
N PHE A 192 13.46 -7.98 1.83
CA PHE A 192 14.52 -7.31 1.07
C PHE A 192 14.18 -5.83 0.83
N TYR A 193 12.99 -5.53 0.31
CA TYR A 193 12.59 -4.14 0.03
C TYR A 193 12.31 -3.32 1.29
N VAL A 194 11.73 -3.92 2.33
CA VAL A 194 11.55 -3.28 3.63
C VAL A 194 12.89 -2.86 4.23
N ALA A 195 13.92 -3.71 4.12
CA ALA A 195 15.27 -3.38 4.56
C ALA A 195 15.94 -2.33 3.64
N LEU A 196 15.83 -2.50 2.32
CA LEU A 196 16.41 -1.60 1.32
C LEU A 196 15.93 -0.16 1.48
N PHE A 197 14.63 0.02 1.77
CA PHE A 197 14.02 1.35 1.93
C PHE A 197 13.99 1.85 3.38
N GLY A 198 14.61 1.13 4.32
CA GLY A 198 14.70 1.56 5.73
C GLY A 198 13.35 1.60 6.46
N LEU A 199 12.36 0.81 6.02
CA LEU A 199 11.00 0.78 6.58
C LEU A 199 10.94 0.02 7.92
N ALA A 200 11.91 -0.86 8.18
CA ALA A 200 12.01 -1.56 9.46
C ALA A 200 12.63 -0.69 10.56
N PRO A 201 12.12 -0.75 11.80
CA PRO A 201 12.80 -0.18 12.95
C PRO A 201 14.21 -0.78 13.11
N PRO A 202 15.19 0.00 13.59
CA PRO A 202 16.52 -0.53 13.85
C PRO A 202 16.42 -1.58 14.96
N ILE A 203 17.03 -2.74 14.72
CA ILE A 203 17.17 -3.79 15.74
C ILE A 203 18.16 -3.24 16.80
N GLN A 204 17.67 -2.46 17.75
CA GLN A 204 18.44 -2.09 18.94
C GLN A 204 18.60 -3.33 19.81
N LYS A 205 19.61 -4.16 19.51
CA LYS A 205 20.08 -5.17 20.44
C LYS A 205 21.19 -4.57 21.29
N THR A 206 20.90 -4.54 22.60
CA THR A 206 21.81 -4.48 23.75
C THR A 206 22.21 -3.09 24.26
N GLN A 207 21.85 -2.86 25.54
CA GLN A 207 22.32 -1.82 26.47
C GLN A 207 23.53 -1.02 25.99
N ALA A 208 23.29 0.24 25.62
CA ALA A 208 24.32 1.26 25.69
C ALA A 208 24.76 1.34 27.17
N THR A 209 25.88 0.70 27.47
CA THR A 209 26.58 0.91 28.74
C THR A 209 26.95 2.38 28.75
N THR A 210 26.27 3.16 29.58
CA THR A 210 26.64 4.54 29.89
C THR A 210 28.02 4.55 30.51
N LYS A 211 29.06 4.71 29.69
CA LYS A 211 30.34 5.26 30.13
C LYS A 211 30.46 6.67 29.60
N SER A 212 30.12 7.60 30.47
CA SER A 212 30.54 9.00 30.39
C SER A 212 32.07 9.07 30.44
N VAL A 213 32.72 9.64 29.42
CA VAL A 213 34.05 10.24 29.58
C VAL A 213 34.15 11.49 28.69
N SER A 214 34.58 12.58 29.32
CA SER A 214 34.82 13.90 28.76
C SER A 214 36.21 14.03 28.12
N THR A 215 36.35 15.05 27.25
CA THR A 215 37.54 15.84 26.87
C THR A 215 38.67 15.28 25.96
N THR A 216 38.69 15.81 24.73
CA THR A 216 39.79 16.42 23.92
C THR A 216 41.07 15.69 23.49
N LEU A 217 41.39 15.90 22.18
CA LEU A 217 42.68 16.10 21.47
C LEU A 217 43.33 14.96 20.61
N ASN A 218 43.32 15.22 19.29
CA ASN A 218 44.25 14.95 18.17
C ASN A 218 45.12 13.68 18.11
N SER A 219 45.05 12.92 16.99
CA SER A 219 46.19 12.58 16.10
C SER A 219 45.77 11.64 14.94
N ASN A 220 46.48 11.77 13.82
CA ASN A 220 46.34 11.09 12.53
C ASN A 220 46.32 9.55 12.58
N GLY A 221 45.45 8.95 11.76
CA GLY A 221 45.47 7.51 11.46
C GLY A 221 44.35 7.12 10.50
N SER A 222 44.59 7.29 9.20
CA SER A 222 43.74 6.81 8.12
C SER A 222 43.58 5.28 8.18
N THR A 223 42.41 4.84 8.62
CA THR A 223 41.66 3.75 7.98
C THR A 223 40.22 4.22 7.95
N GLY A 224 39.67 4.39 6.74
CA GLY A 224 38.29 4.81 6.55
C GLY A 224 37.39 3.79 7.21
N ALA A 225 36.93 4.09 8.42
CA ALA A 225 35.72 3.51 8.93
C ALA A 225 34.65 3.86 7.90
N ILE A 226 34.24 2.86 7.11
CA ILE A 226 32.93 2.89 6.49
C ILE A 226 31.99 2.84 7.68
N ALA A 227 31.73 3.99 8.29
CA ALA A 227 30.50 4.19 8.99
C ALA A 227 29.45 3.87 7.94
N LEU A 228 28.83 2.70 8.06
CA LEU A 228 27.47 2.54 7.60
C LEU A 228 26.74 3.67 8.31
N GLN A 229 26.67 4.83 7.64
CA GLN A 229 25.70 5.85 7.95
C GLN A 229 24.39 5.09 7.82
N ALA A 230 23.92 4.57 8.96
CA ALA A 230 22.52 4.37 9.19
C ALA A 230 21.87 5.60 8.59
N VAL A 231 21.08 5.37 7.55
CA VAL A 231 20.40 6.41 6.78
C VAL A 231 19.47 7.11 7.76
N ASN A 232 20.02 8.03 8.56
CA ASN A 232 19.34 8.95 9.44
C ASN A 232 18.76 10.04 8.55
N GLY A 233 17.87 9.62 7.64
CA GLY A 233 17.02 10.50 6.88
C GLY A 233 15.83 10.95 7.72
N PRO A 234 15.16 12.05 7.34
CA PRO A 234 14.09 12.70 8.09
C PRO A 234 12.79 11.88 8.21
N TYR A 235 12.75 10.65 7.66
CA TYR A 235 11.63 9.72 7.79
C TYR A 235 11.70 8.99 9.14
N MET A 236 11.66 9.75 10.23
CA MET A 236 11.38 9.19 11.55
C MET A 236 10.14 8.29 11.41
N TRP A 237 10.38 6.98 11.54
CA TRP A 237 9.46 5.90 11.20
C TRP A 237 8.01 6.30 11.48
N ASN A 238 7.19 6.40 10.42
CA ASN A 238 5.75 6.51 10.61
C ASN A 238 5.33 5.36 11.56
N THR A 239 4.69 5.72 12.67
CA THR A 239 4.28 4.78 13.72
C THR A 239 3.40 3.68 13.16
N GLU A 240 2.62 3.98 12.11
CA GLU A 240 1.79 3.01 11.41
C GLU A 240 2.62 2.00 10.63
N TRP A 241 3.65 2.45 9.89
CA TRP A 241 4.54 1.57 9.13
C TRP A 241 5.35 0.67 10.06
N SER A 242 5.95 1.23 11.10
CA SER A 242 6.74 0.45 12.07
C SER A 242 5.87 -0.59 12.80
N SER A 243 4.65 -0.21 13.21
CA SER A 243 3.67 -1.14 13.77
C SER A 243 3.30 -2.26 12.78
N ALA A 244 3.08 -1.91 11.51
CA ALA A 244 2.79 -2.88 10.46
C ALA A 244 3.96 -3.85 10.24
N VAL A 245 5.20 -3.36 10.13
CA VAL A 245 6.40 -4.20 9.99
C VAL A 245 6.54 -5.17 11.16
N ASN A 246 6.31 -4.71 12.40
CA ASN A 246 6.36 -5.58 13.58
C ASN A 246 5.31 -6.70 13.52
N ARG A 247 4.09 -6.41 13.06
CA ARG A 247 3.05 -7.43 12.85
C ARG A 247 3.40 -8.39 11.72
N ILE A 248 3.96 -7.90 10.62
CA ILE A 248 4.43 -8.73 9.51
C ILE A 248 5.53 -9.67 9.99
N ALA A 249 6.47 -9.20 10.83
CA ALA A 249 7.53 -10.03 11.40
C ALA A 249 6.98 -11.22 12.19
N GLN A 250 5.91 -11.03 12.95
CA GLN A 250 5.25 -12.11 13.70
C GLN A 250 4.59 -13.15 12.78
N GLY A 251 4.07 -12.72 11.63
CA GLY A 251 3.47 -13.59 10.62
C GLY A 251 4.44 -14.06 9.53
N THR A 252 5.75 -13.79 9.62
CA THR A 252 6.70 -14.22 8.58
C THR A 252 7.27 -15.60 8.95
N PRO A 253 7.20 -16.61 8.05
CA PRO A 253 7.89 -17.88 8.25
C PRO A 253 9.41 -17.73 8.36
N PRO A 254 10.13 -18.73 8.89
CA PRO A 254 11.59 -18.78 8.78
C PRO A 254 12.04 -18.70 7.29
N LEU A 255 12.93 -17.74 6.98
CA LEU A 255 13.41 -17.44 5.61
C LEU A 255 14.87 -17.84 5.38
#